data_AF-A0A1I7YHA4-F1
#
_entry.id   AF-A0A1I7YHA4-F1
#
_cell.length_a   1.000
_cell.length_b   1.000
_cell.length_c   1.000
_cell.angle_alpha   90.00
_cell.angle_beta   90.00
_cell.angle_gamma   90.00
#
_symmetry.space_group_name_H-M   'P 1'
#
loop_
_entity.id
_entity.type
_entity.pdbx_description
1 polymer ?
#
loop_
_entity_poly.entity_id
_entity_poly.type
_entity_poly.pdbx_seq_one_letter_code
_entity_poly.pdbx_strand_id
1 'polypeptide(L)'
;MKALLLAALVAFAFAQNETELKERNYRKYIGEQEFHLPFKTRISEPFQEGQTIHCVGKIGAKPKRIDFNFHKGGHEGSDLPLHFSIRFDEGIFSGKLIYNTFQDGNWSDKEQRISNPFRAGEDFDLRVRIIEGKFQVFANRAEVGTFEQRLPLDGIDHVSINGESTDLESLRLFHYGGRVFPNPYNAVANLTPGKRLDISAIPKGKRINVNLYRENREYALQVSIRFNEGAIVRNAMIDNVWGQEEREGKFPLNKKEIFDLTIINEPFSFQIFFNGKRYATFAHRGAPEDVKSLEIDGDVEVYTVTINDAIGA
;
A
#
# COMPACT_ATOMS: atom_id res chain seq x y z
N MET A 1 44.50 8.84 18.96
CA MET A 1 43.57 9.38 17.93
C MET A 1 43.06 8.29 16.98
N LYS A 2 43.91 7.48 16.32
CA LYS A 2 43.46 6.42 15.39
C LYS A 2 42.60 5.31 16.02
N ALA A 3 42.88 4.88 17.25
CA ALA A 3 42.11 3.83 17.93
C ALA A 3 40.68 4.27 18.30
N LEU A 4 40.48 5.53 18.73
CA LEU A 4 39.15 6.08 19.00
C LEU A 4 38.31 6.20 17.73
N LEU A 5 38.94 6.62 16.62
CA LEU A 5 38.26 6.75 15.33
C LEU A 5 37.81 5.39 14.78
N LEU A 6 38.66 4.35 14.94
CA LEU A 6 38.33 2.98 14.55
C LEU A 6 37.19 2.40 15.40
N ALA A 7 37.20 2.61 16.72
CA ALA A 7 36.13 2.17 17.61
C ALA A 7 34.78 2.86 17.28
N ALA A 8 34.81 4.15 16.97
CA ALA A 8 33.61 4.89 16.55
C ALA A 8 33.05 4.41 15.20
N LEU A 9 33.91 4.13 14.22
CA LEU A 9 33.52 3.57 12.93
C LEU A 9 32.90 2.17 13.06
N VAL A 10 33.48 1.33 13.91
CA VAL A 10 32.98 -0.02 14.17
C VAL A 10 31.63 0.03 14.89
N ALA A 11 31.50 0.84 15.94
CA ALA A 11 30.22 1.02 16.64
C ALA A 11 29.12 1.57 15.72
N PHE A 12 29.46 2.51 14.83
CA PHE A 12 28.55 3.05 13.84
C PHE A 12 28.09 1.98 12.84
N ALA A 13 29.02 1.16 12.33
CA ALA A 13 28.69 0.07 11.41
C ALA A 13 27.79 -0.99 12.08
N PHE A 14 28.05 -1.34 13.35
CA PHE A 14 27.18 -2.25 14.10
C PHE A 14 25.77 -1.68 14.29
N ALA A 15 25.66 -0.40 14.69
CA ALA A 15 24.36 0.25 14.87
C ALA A 15 23.57 0.36 13.55
N GLN A 16 24.25 0.62 12.42
CA GLN A 16 23.62 0.59 11.10
C GLN A 16 23.11 -0.80 10.74
N ASN A 17 23.91 -1.84 11.00
CA ASN A 17 23.54 -3.22 10.69
C ASN A 17 22.36 -3.72 11.54
N GLU A 18 22.32 -3.39 12.84
CA GLU A 18 21.17 -3.67 13.71
C GLU A 18 19.90 -2.92 13.26
N THR A 19 20.06 -1.66 12.85
CA THR A 19 18.97 -0.84 12.33
C THR A 19 18.39 -1.43 11.05
N GLU A 20 19.24 -1.81 10.09
CA GLU A 20 18.81 -2.48 8.85
C GLU A 20 18.15 -3.84 9.12
N LEU A 21 18.67 -4.62 10.06
CA LEU A 21 18.08 -5.92 10.41
C LEU A 21 16.68 -5.75 11.01
N LYS A 22 16.51 -4.77 11.92
CA LYS A 22 15.23 -4.46 12.55
C LYS A 22 14.21 -3.93 11.54
N GLU A 23 14.64 -3.09 10.60
CA GLU A 23 13.80 -2.59 9.51
C GLU A 23 13.33 -3.70 8.54
N ARG A 24 14.19 -4.68 8.24
CA ARG A 24 13.80 -5.85 7.44
C ARG A 24 12.71 -6.68 8.12
N ASN A 25 12.69 -6.73 9.45
CA ASN A 25 11.71 -7.52 10.20
C ASN A 25 10.30 -6.96 10.12
N TYR A 26 10.14 -5.64 9.95
CA TYR A 26 8.83 -5.02 9.94
C TYR A 26 7.98 -5.34 8.71
N ARG A 27 8.60 -5.82 7.62
CA ARG A 27 7.99 -6.04 6.30
C ARG A 27 7.34 -4.79 5.73
N LYS A 28 7.31 -4.67 4.40
CA LYS A 28 6.69 -3.49 3.77
C LYS A 28 5.18 -3.51 3.94
N TYR A 29 4.56 -4.67 3.78
CA TYR A 29 3.13 -4.87 4.00
C TYR A 29 2.87 -6.05 4.94
N ILE A 30 1.79 -5.96 5.72
CA ILE A 30 1.28 -7.12 6.46
C ILE A 30 0.90 -8.22 5.48
N GLY A 31 1.25 -9.46 5.82
CA GLY A 31 0.93 -10.62 5.00
C GLY A 31 1.85 -10.82 3.79
N GLU A 32 2.94 -10.05 3.65
CA GLU A 32 3.95 -10.37 2.63
C GLU A 32 4.51 -11.77 2.87
N GLN A 33 4.40 -12.63 1.85
CA GLN A 33 4.89 -14.00 1.81
C GLN A 33 4.99 -14.46 0.36
N GLU A 34 5.83 -15.45 0.05
CA GLU A 34 5.86 -16.05 -1.28
C GLU A 34 4.61 -16.92 -1.50
N PHE A 35 3.81 -16.56 -2.51
CA PHE A 35 2.64 -17.33 -2.94
C PHE A 35 3.02 -18.31 -4.06
N HIS A 36 2.42 -19.50 -4.04
CA HIS A 36 2.57 -20.46 -5.13
C HIS A 36 1.89 -19.95 -6.41
N LEU A 37 2.56 -20.15 -7.55
CA LEU A 37 2.08 -19.79 -8.87
C LEU A 37 1.77 -21.07 -9.69
N PRO A 38 0.70 -21.07 -10.50
CA PRO A 38 -0.33 -20.04 -10.62
C PRO A 38 -1.12 -19.84 -9.33
N PHE A 39 -1.48 -18.60 -9.01
CA PHE A 39 -2.21 -18.26 -7.79
C PHE A 39 -3.70 -18.23 -8.09
N LYS A 40 -4.50 -19.00 -7.35
CA LYS A 40 -5.96 -18.90 -7.35
C LYS A 40 -6.47 -19.06 -5.93
N THR A 41 -7.35 -18.18 -5.50
CA THR A 41 -7.93 -18.22 -4.16
C THR A 41 -9.41 -17.88 -4.20
N ARG A 42 -10.14 -18.36 -3.19
CA ARG A 42 -11.51 -17.94 -2.92
C ARG A 42 -11.48 -16.61 -2.18
N ILE A 43 -12.36 -15.68 -2.55
CA ILE A 43 -12.60 -14.50 -1.70
C ILE A 43 -13.53 -14.89 -0.55
N SER A 44 -13.24 -14.38 0.65
CA SER A 44 -14.00 -14.68 1.87
C SER A 44 -15.25 -13.81 1.97
N GLU A 45 -15.24 -12.64 1.34
CA GLU A 45 -16.36 -11.70 1.31
C GLU A 45 -16.59 -11.20 -0.13
N PRO A 46 -17.84 -10.90 -0.51
CA PRO A 46 -18.14 -10.31 -1.81
C PRO A 46 -17.41 -8.98 -2.02
N PHE A 47 -16.97 -8.72 -3.25
CA PHE A 47 -16.40 -7.42 -3.58
C PHE A 47 -17.44 -6.30 -3.46
N GLN A 48 -17.02 -5.18 -2.90
CA GLN A 48 -17.84 -3.98 -2.68
C GLN A 48 -17.16 -2.74 -3.24
N GLU A 49 -17.98 -1.73 -3.53
CA GLU A 49 -17.49 -0.41 -3.93
C GLU A 49 -16.58 0.20 -2.85
N GLY A 50 -15.52 0.87 -3.30
CA GLY A 50 -14.47 1.44 -2.47
C GLY A 50 -13.36 0.47 -2.07
N GLN A 51 -13.49 -0.84 -2.34
CA GLN A 51 -12.41 -1.79 -2.11
C GLN A 51 -11.27 -1.62 -3.12
N THR A 52 -10.06 -1.93 -2.66
CA THR A 52 -8.85 -1.96 -3.47
C THR A 52 -8.23 -3.35 -3.39
N ILE A 53 -8.01 -3.97 -4.54
CA ILE A 53 -7.21 -5.18 -4.69
C ILE A 53 -5.77 -4.73 -4.88
N HIS A 54 -4.84 -5.31 -4.13
CA HIS A 54 -3.42 -4.96 -4.14
C HIS A 54 -2.57 -6.22 -4.35
N CYS A 55 -1.78 -6.21 -5.42
CA CYS A 55 -0.86 -7.27 -5.77
C CYS A 55 0.56 -6.71 -5.87
N VAL A 56 1.52 -7.40 -5.25
CA VAL A 56 2.95 -7.06 -5.35
C VAL A 56 3.74 -8.31 -5.66
N GLY A 57 4.70 -8.20 -6.57
CA GLY A 57 5.54 -9.32 -6.98
C GLY A 57 6.67 -8.87 -7.88
N LYS A 58 7.27 -9.81 -8.59
CA LYS A 58 8.35 -9.57 -9.55
C LYS A 58 8.03 -10.15 -10.92
N ILE A 59 8.18 -9.34 -11.94
CA ILE A 59 7.99 -9.73 -13.34
C ILE A 59 9.22 -10.49 -13.81
N GLY A 60 9.02 -11.57 -14.55
CA GLY A 60 10.11 -12.35 -15.12
C GLY A 60 10.94 -11.56 -16.14
N ALA A 61 12.11 -12.09 -16.51
CA ALA A 61 13.07 -11.38 -17.36
C ALA A 61 12.64 -11.27 -18.85
N LYS A 62 11.70 -12.12 -19.30
CA LYS A 62 11.20 -12.14 -20.68
C LYS A 62 9.68 -12.36 -20.68
N PRO A 63 8.92 -11.45 -20.05
CA PRO A 63 7.51 -11.66 -19.85
C PRO A 63 6.77 -11.52 -21.16
N LYS A 64 5.75 -12.35 -21.37
CA LYS A 64 4.73 -12.14 -22.40
C LYS A 64 3.44 -11.66 -21.76
N ARG A 65 2.93 -12.38 -20.77
CA ARG A 65 1.59 -12.12 -20.24
C ARG A 65 1.44 -12.48 -18.76
N ILE A 66 0.79 -11.59 -18.02
CA ILE A 66 0.33 -11.85 -16.65
C ILE A 66 -1.15 -11.50 -16.57
N ASP A 67 -1.99 -12.45 -16.17
CA ASP A 67 -3.44 -12.32 -16.11
C ASP A 67 -3.94 -12.27 -14.67
N PHE A 68 -4.78 -11.28 -14.38
CA PHE A 68 -5.49 -11.06 -13.13
C PHE A 68 -6.98 -11.17 -13.42
N ASN A 69 -7.64 -12.18 -12.86
CA ASN A 69 -9.01 -12.49 -13.22
C ASN A 69 -9.90 -12.57 -11.98
N PHE A 70 -11.10 -12.03 -12.09
CA PHE A 70 -12.21 -12.31 -11.19
C PHE A 70 -13.08 -13.38 -11.84
N HIS A 71 -13.47 -14.40 -11.07
CA HIS A 71 -14.26 -15.52 -11.57
C HIS A 71 -15.59 -15.61 -10.84
N LYS A 72 -16.66 -15.96 -11.57
CA LYS A 72 -17.91 -16.47 -11.00
C LYS A 72 -17.88 -18.00 -11.03
N GLY A 73 -17.15 -18.61 -10.10
CA GLY A 73 -16.93 -20.05 -10.03
C GLY A 73 -15.45 -20.45 -10.07
N GLY A 74 -15.16 -21.65 -9.56
CA GLY A 74 -13.80 -22.19 -9.47
C GLY A 74 -13.33 -22.97 -10.71
N HIS A 75 -14.23 -23.33 -11.63
CA HIS A 75 -13.95 -24.27 -12.72
C HIS A 75 -13.43 -23.56 -13.98
N GLU A 76 -12.79 -24.32 -14.87
CA GLU A 76 -12.37 -23.82 -16.19
C GLU A 76 -13.59 -23.37 -17.01
N GLY A 77 -13.47 -22.23 -17.69
CA GLY A 77 -14.59 -21.65 -18.44
C GLY A 77 -15.62 -20.90 -17.59
N SER A 78 -15.40 -20.75 -16.28
CA SER A 78 -16.23 -19.85 -15.46
C SER A 78 -16.23 -18.43 -16.03
N ASP A 79 -17.35 -17.72 -15.88
CA ASP A 79 -17.44 -16.32 -16.29
C ASP A 79 -16.34 -15.49 -15.62
N LEU A 80 -15.75 -14.58 -16.40
CA LEU A 80 -14.76 -13.62 -15.95
C LEU A 80 -15.31 -12.20 -16.04
N PRO A 81 -16.01 -11.70 -15.00
CA PRO A 81 -16.46 -10.30 -14.96
C PRO A 81 -15.33 -9.30 -15.18
N LEU A 82 -14.14 -9.65 -14.69
CA LEU A 82 -12.90 -8.97 -14.98
C LEU A 82 -11.88 -10.00 -15.46
N HIS A 83 -11.46 -9.82 -16.72
CA HIS A 83 -10.20 -10.32 -17.23
C HIS A 83 -9.28 -9.13 -17.43
N PHE A 84 -8.27 -8.99 -16.57
CA PHE A 84 -7.24 -7.98 -16.68
C PHE A 84 -5.93 -8.64 -17.09
N SER A 85 -5.33 -8.18 -18.18
CA SER A 85 -4.12 -8.80 -18.74
C SER A 85 -3.02 -7.77 -18.93
N ILE A 86 -1.86 -8.02 -18.32
CA ILE A 86 -0.62 -7.28 -18.53
C ILE A 86 0.11 -7.96 -19.68
N ARG A 87 0.07 -7.36 -20.87
CA ARG A 87 0.76 -7.86 -22.06
C ARG A 87 2.03 -7.07 -22.31
N PHE A 88 3.11 -7.77 -22.66
CA PHE A 88 4.43 -7.21 -22.94
C PHE A 88 4.85 -7.40 -24.40
N ASP A 89 4.19 -8.30 -25.10
CA ASP A 89 4.48 -8.72 -26.48
C ASP A 89 3.62 -8.00 -27.54
N GLU A 90 2.79 -7.05 -27.13
CA GLU A 90 1.95 -6.26 -28.04
C GLU A 90 2.56 -4.89 -28.38
N GLY A 91 3.20 -4.79 -29.55
CA GLY A 91 3.66 -3.52 -30.16
C GLY A 91 5.19 -3.35 -30.19
N ILE A 92 5.67 -2.46 -31.06
CA ILE A 92 7.12 -2.25 -31.31
C ILE A 92 7.81 -1.56 -30.11
N PHE A 93 7.08 -0.78 -29.32
CA PHE A 93 7.68 0.12 -28.30
C PHE A 93 7.03 0.08 -26.89
N SER A 94 5.89 -0.58 -26.68
CA SER A 94 5.25 -0.63 -25.35
C SER A 94 4.16 -1.70 -25.29
N GLY A 95 4.13 -2.51 -24.22
CA GLY A 95 3.04 -3.43 -23.94
C GLY A 95 1.69 -2.74 -23.64
N LYS A 96 0.66 -3.53 -23.34
CA LYS A 96 -0.71 -3.06 -23.03
C LYS A 96 -1.28 -3.70 -21.77
N LEU A 97 -2.01 -2.91 -21.00
CA LEU A 97 -2.95 -3.43 -20.02
C LEU A 97 -4.30 -3.56 -20.71
N ILE A 98 -4.89 -4.74 -20.63
CA ILE A 98 -6.14 -5.09 -21.30
C ILE A 98 -7.20 -5.38 -20.25
N TYR A 99 -8.41 -4.89 -20.48
CA TYR A 99 -9.60 -5.32 -19.78
C TYR A 99 -10.62 -5.90 -20.75
N ASN A 100 -11.11 -7.09 -20.44
CA ASN A 100 -12.26 -7.67 -21.10
C ASN A 100 -13.15 -8.43 -20.09
N THR A 101 -14.28 -8.90 -20.60
CA THR A 101 -15.21 -9.76 -19.87
C THR A 101 -15.45 -11.02 -20.68
N PHE A 102 -15.45 -12.17 -20.00
CA PHE A 102 -15.84 -13.45 -20.56
C PHE A 102 -17.14 -13.88 -19.90
N GLN A 103 -18.18 -14.13 -20.69
CA GLN A 103 -19.50 -14.50 -20.20
C GLN A 103 -20.15 -15.50 -21.15
N ASP A 104 -20.76 -16.55 -20.61
CA ASP A 104 -21.52 -17.54 -21.39
C ASP A 104 -20.68 -18.14 -22.55
N GLY A 105 -19.40 -18.41 -22.28
CA GLY A 105 -18.47 -18.98 -23.27
C GLY A 105 -17.91 -17.97 -24.28
N ASN A 106 -18.23 -16.69 -24.18
CA ASN A 106 -17.87 -15.68 -25.17
C ASN A 106 -17.10 -14.51 -24.56
N TRP A 107 -16.09 -14.03 -25.28
CA TRP A 107 -15.44 -12.75 -24.98
C TRP A 107 -16.28 -11.60 -25.49
N SER A 108 -16.38 -10.53 -24.71
CA SER A 108 -16.98 -9.28 -25.21
C SER A 108 -16.14 -8.66 -26.33
N ASP A 109 -16.82 -8.07 -27.31
CA ASP A 109 -16.28 -7.33 -28.45
C ASP A 109 -15.69 -5.96 -28.09
N LYS A 110 -16.01 -5.43 -26.90
CA LYS A 110 -15.60 -4.10 -26.43
C LYS A 110 -14.33 -4.10 -25.59
N GLU A 111 -13.28 -4.80 -26.01
CA GLU A 111 -12.00 -4.83 -25.29
C GLU A 111 -11.45 -3.40 -25.04
N GLN A 112 -11.06 -3.11 -23.80
CA GLN A 112 -10.47 -1.82 -23.41
C GLN A 112 -8.97 -1.98 -23.21
N ARG A 113 -8.18 -0.97 -23.61
CA ARG A 113 -6.72 -1.03 -23.58
C ARG A 113 -6.12 0.28 -23.09
N ILE A 114 -5.11 0.18 -22.24
CA ILE A 114 -4.26 1.32 -21.82
C ILE A 114 -2.78 0.92 -21.88
N SER A 115 -1.88 1.89 -21.77
CA SER A 115 -0.43 1.62 -21.81
C SER A 115 0.02 0.77 -20.62
N ASN A 116 0.88 -0.21 -20.86
CA ASN A 116 1.56 -0.96 -19.79
C ASN A 116 2.83 -0.22 -19.34
N PRO A 117 2.92 0.24 -18.09
CA PRO A 117 4.12 0.89 -17.56
C PRO A 117 5.12 -0.10 -16.94
N PHE A 118 4.74 -1.37 -16.75
CA PHE A 118 5.59 -2.36 -16.12
C PHE A 118 6.70 -2.82 -17.05
N ARG A 119 7.81 -3.28 -16.47
CA ARG A 119 9.01 -3.68 -17.21
C ARG A 119 9.46 -5.08 -16.81
N ALA A 120 10.09 -5.76 -17.77
CA ALA A 120 10.69 -7.06 -17.56
C ALA A 120 11.74 -7.02 -16.44
N GLY A 121 11.74 -8.02 -15.56
CA GLY A 121 12.69 -8.16 -14.46
C GLY A 121 12.50 -7.20 -13.28
N GLU A 122 11.55 -6.27 -13.34
CA GLU A 122 11.27 -5.31 -12.27
C GLU A 122 10.18 -5.82 -11.30
N ASP A 123 10.20 -5.27 -10.09
CA ASP A 123 9.07 -5.41 -9.16
C ASP A 123 7.85 -4.65 -9.68
N PHE A 124 6.66 -5.16 -9.39
CA PHE A 124 5.40 -4.49 -9.71
C PHE A 124 4.54 -4.27 -8.47
N ASP A 125 3.84 -3.13 -8.44
CA ASP A 125 2.77 -2.82 -7.49
C ASP A 125 1.51 -2.53 -8.32
N LEU A 126 0.61 -3.50 -8.41
CA LEU A 126 -0.67 -3.37 -9.10
C LEU A 126 -1.77 -3.14 -8.07
N ARG A 127 -2.55 -2.07 -8.24
CA ARG A 127 -3.77 -1.85 -7.47
C ARG A 127 -4.96 -1.63 -8.38
N VAL A 128 -6.05 -2.31 -8.08
CA VAL A 128 -7.33 -2.16 -8.78
C VAL A 128 -8.38 -1.75 -7.75
N ARG A 129 -8.80 -0.49 -7.81
CA ARG A 129 -9.84 0.08 -6.95
C ARG A 129 -11.18 0.02 -7.66
N ILE A 130 -12.19 -0.49 -6.96
CA ILE A 130 -13.56 -0.60 -7.44
C ILE A 130 -14.29 0.66 -7.01
N ILE A 131 -14.69 1.53 -7.93
CA ILE A 131 -15.34 2.81 -7.59
C ILE A 131 -16.24 3.29 -8.72
N GLU A 132 -17.45 3.75 -8.41
CA GLU A 132 -18.38 4.38 -9.36
C GLU A 132 -18.64 3.54 -10.63
N GLY A 133 -18.76 2.22 -10.48
CA GLY A 133 -18.96 1.32 -11.63
C GLY A 133 -17.72 1.17 -12.52
N LYS A 134 -16.53 1.46 -12.00
CA LYS A 134 -15.25 1.36 -12.71
C LYS A 134 -14.22 0.60 -11.90
N PHE A 135 -13.27 0.02 -12.63
CA PHE A 135 -12.00 -0.44 -12.10
C PHE A 135 -10.95 0.64 -12.35
N GLN A 136 -10.59 1.39 -11.31
CA GLN A 136 -9.50 2.36 -11.37
C GLN A 136 -8.17 1.64 -11.11
N VAL A 137 -7.23 1.77 -12.04
CA VAL A 137 -6.00 0.99 -12.07
C VAL A 137 -4.81 1.87 -11.73
N PHE A 138 -4.01 1.40 -10.79
CA PHE A 138 -2.73 1.97 -10.42
C PHE A 138 -1.61 0.98 -10.68
N ALA A 139 -0.54 1.46 -11.29
CA ALA A 139 0.66 0.70 -11.53
C ALA A 139 1.84 1.46 -10.95
N ASN A 140 2.59 0.81 -10.07
CA ASN A 140 3.69 1.42 -9.34
C ASN A 140 3.26 2.71 -8.62
N ARG A 141 2.09 2.64 -7.95
CA ARG A 141 1.40 3.73 -7.23
C ARG A 141 0.82 4.85 -8.10
N ALA A 142 1.19 4.98 -9.36
CA ALA A 142 0.64 5.98 -10.27
C ALA A 142 -0.66 5.48 -10.91
N GLU A 143 -1.66 6.35 -11.02
CA GLU A 143 -2.87 6.04 -11.78
C GLU A 143 -2.54 5.92 -13.27
N VAL A 144 -2.99 4.83 -13.90
CA VAL A 144 -2.75 4.58 -15.33
C VAL A 144 -4.02 4.63 -16.18
N GLY A 145 -5.18 4.50 -15.55
CA GLY A 145 -6.47 4.60 -16.22
C GLY A 145 -7.58 3.90 -15.48
N THR A 146 -8.76 3.92 -16.08
CA THR A 146 -9.96 3.25 -15.58
C THR A 146 -10.52 2.32 -16.64
N PHE A 147 -11.25 1.30 -16.20
CA PHE A 147 -12.06 0.45 -17.06
C PHE A 147 -13.50 0.43 -16.59
N GLU A 148 -14.44 0.61 -17.52
CA GLU A 148 -15.88 0.56 -17.20
C GLU A 148 -16.30 -0.89 -16.87
N GLN A 149 -16.95 -1.07 -15.72
CA GLN A 149 -17.46 -2.38 -15.29
C GLN A 149 -18.64 -2.80 -16.16
N ARG A 150 -18.57 -4.01 -16.75
CA ARG A 150 -19.64 -4.53 -17.63
C ARG A 150 -20.60 -5.47 -16.93
N LEU A 151 -20.13 -6.20 -15.91
CA LEU A 151 -20.91 -7.15 -15.14
C LEU A 151 -20.89 -6.78 -13.66
N PRO A 152 -21.98 -7.02 -12.92
CA PRO A 152 -22.03 -6.77 -11.48
C PRO A 152 -20.98 -7.60 -10.74
N LEU A 153 -20.54 -7.08 -9.59
CA LEU A 153 -19.59 -7.79 -8.71
C LEU A 153 -20.20 -9.04 -8.06
N ASP A 154 -21.53 -9.08 -7.99
CA ASP A 154 -22.28 -10.19 -7.40
C ASP A 154 -21.90 -11.54 -8.04
N GLY A 155 -21.72 -12.55 -7.19
CA GLY A 155 -21.32 -13.89 -7.61
C GLY A 155 -19.85 -14.07 -7.95
N ILE A 156 -19.01 -13.02 -7.90
CA ILE A 156 -17.56 -13.21 -7.94
C ILE A 156 -17.15 -13.90 -6.64
N ASP A 157 -16.47 -15.04 -6.75
CA ASP A 157 -16.06 -15.83 -5.59
C ASP A 157 -14.61 -16.30 -5.64
N HIS A 158 -13.92 -16.15 -6.78
CA HIS A 158 -12.47 -16.42 -6.87
C HIS A 158 -11.72 -15.29 -7.57
N VAL A 159 -10.44 -15.15 -7.19
CA VAL A 159 -9.45 -14.37 -7.92
C VAL A 159 -8.30 -15.27 -8.34
N SER A 160 -7.78 -15.07 -9.53
CA SER A 160 -6.54 -15.72 -9.97
C SER A 160 -5.51 -14.73 -10.49
N ILE A 161 -4.24 -15.02 -10.27
CA ILE A 161 -3.09 -14.33 -10.82
C ILE A 161 -2.20 -15.39 -11.47
N ASN A 162 -2.14 -15.34 -12.79
CA ASN A 162 -1.49 -16.38 -13.60
C ASN A 162 -0.49 -15.75 -14.56
N GLY A 163 0.57 -16.49 -14.86
CA GLY A 163 1.56 -16.19 -15.88
C GLY A 163 2.45 -17.42 -16.03
N GLU A 164 3.09 -17.59 -17.18
CA GLU A 164 4.16 -18.59 -17.28
C GLU A 164 5.28 -18.25 -16.28
N SER A 165 6.10 -19.24 -15.91
CA SER A 165 7.23 -19.01 -15.00
C SER A 165 8.27 -18.02 -15.55
N THR A 166 8.26 -17.78 -16.86
CA THR A 166 9.05 -16.73 -17.52
C THR A 166 8.45 -15.33 -17.41
N ASP A 167 7.17 -15.24 -17.06
CA ASP A 167 6.38 -14.01 -17.08
C ASP A 167 6.21 -13.43 -15.67
N LEU A 168 5.92 -14.27 -14.69
CA LEU A 168 5.77 -13.88 -13.29
C LEU A 168 6.76 -14.70 -12.43
N GLU A 169 7.83 -14.03 -11.97
CA GLU A 169 8.89 -14.67 -11.19
C GLU A 169 8.42 -14.97 -9.76
N SER A 170 7.71 -14.03 -9.13
CA SER A 170 7.18 -14.23 -7.79
C SER A 170 5.97 -13.34 -7.49
N LEU A 171 5.07 -13.81 -6.64
CA LEU A 171 3.95 -13.06 -6.08
C LEU A 171 4.14 -13.04 -4.57
N ARG A 172 4.25 -11.83 -4.00
CA ARG A 172 4.60 -11.63 -2.58
C ARG A 172 3.49 -11.01 -1.76
N LEU A 173 2.51 -10.41 -2.41
CA LEU A 173 1.33 -9.85 -1.77
C LEU A 173 0.11 -10.09 -2.66
N PHE A 174 -0.94 -10.60 -2.06
CA PHE A 174 -2.30 -10.49 -2.56
C PHE A 174 -3.20 -10.09 -1.38
N HIS A 175 -3.76 -8.90 -1.45
CA HIS A 175 -4.68 -8.39 -0.45
C HIS A 175 -5.85 -7.68 -1.14
N TYR A 176 -7.02 -7.73 -0.52
CA TYR A 176 -8.15 -6.90 -0.92
C TYR A 176 -8.88 -6.44 0.32
N GLY A 177 -9.41 -5.23 0.26
CA GLY A 177 -10.10 -4.61 1.38
C GLY A 177 -10.25 -3.12 1.18
N GLY A 178 -10.54 -2.40 2.26
CA GLY A 178 -10.87 -0.99 2.20
C GLY A 178 -12.34 -0.75 1.85
N ARG A 179 -12.67 0.53 1.70
CA ARG A 179 -14.02 1.04 1.44
C ARG A 179 -13.92 2.48 0.98
N VAL A 180 -15.06 3.11 0.72
CA VAL A 180 -15.12 4.57 0.67
C VAL A 180 -15.02 5.08 2.11
N PHE A 181 -13.94 5.79 2.42
CA PHE A 181 -13.73 6.40 3.74
C PHE A 181 -14.25 7.83 3.74
N PRO A 182 -14.94 8.29 4.80
CA PRO A 182 -15.26 9.70 4.95
C PRO A 182 -13.98 10.52 5.17
N ASN A 183 -14.04 11.81 4.86
CA ASN A 183 -12.98 12.77 5.16
C ASN A 183 -13.58 13.92 6.00
N PRO A 184 -13.17 14.12 7.27
CA PRO A 184 -12.12 13.37 7.96
C PRO A 184 -12.52 11.93 8.30
N TYR A 185 -11.53 11.02 8.33
CA TYR A 185 -11.71 9.66 8.81
C TYR A 185 -11.35 9.57 10.29
N ASN A 186 -12.24 9.03 11.11
CA ASN A 186 -12.02 8.84 12.54
C ASN A 186 -12.19 7.36 12.91
N ALA A 187 -11.31 6.84 13.76
CA ALA A 187 -11.39 5.47 14.24
C ALA A 187 -10.80 5.29 15.65
N VAL A 188 -11.27 4.28 16.35
CA VAL A 188 -10.54 3.74 17.50
C VAL A 188 -9.29 3.06 16.96
N ALA A 189 -8.13 3.44 17.52
CA ALA A 189 -6.83 2.92 17.12
C ALA A 189 -6.27 1.91 18.12
N ASN A 190 -6.26 2.27 19.41
CA ASN A 190 -5.56 1.49 20.45
C ASN A 190 -4.15 1.05 20.01
N LEU A 191 -3.38 2.00 19.46
CA LEU A 191 -2.06 1.74 18.90
C LEU A 191 -1.02 1.69 20.04
N THR A 192 -1.08 0.63 20.87
CA THR A 192 -0.12 0.40 21.97
C THR A 192 1.24 -0.10 21.45
N PRO A 193 2.30 -0.14 22.28
CA PRO A 193 3.57 -0.74 21.89
C PRO A 193 3.39 -2.15 21.28
N GLY A 194 4.11 -2.43 20.20
CA GLY A 194 4.01 -3.66 19.43
C GLY A 194 2.92 -3.65 18.35
N LYS A 195 2.10 -2.59 18.25
CA LYS A 195 1.12 -2.42 17.18
C LYS A 195 1.67 -1.58 16.03
N ARG A 196 1.10 -1.79 14.83
CA ARG A 196 1.32 -0.94 13.65
C ARG A 196 0.02 -0.46 13.03
N LEU A 197 0.05 0.77 12.52
CA LEU A 197 -0.97 1.39 11.70
C LEU A 197 -0.46 1.47 10.27
N ASP A 198 -1.23 0.97 9.33
CA ASP A 198 -0.98 1.07 7.89
C ASP A 198 -2.09 1.83 7.20
N ILE A 199 -1.71 2.79 6.37
CA ILE A 199 -2.62 3.62 5.59
C ILE A 199 -2.14 3.62 4.14
N SER A 200 -3.03 3.29 3.20
CA SER A 200 -2.83 3.64 1.79
C SER A 200 -3.79 4.75 1.42
N ALA A 201 -3.27 5.81 0.81
CA ALA A 201 -4.07 6.98 0.45
C ALA A 201 -3.49 7.70 -0.77
N ILE A 202 -4.33 8.45 -1.48
CA ILE A 202 -3.92 9.34 -2.56
C ILE A 202 -4.07 10.80 -2.11
N PRO A 203 -3.03 11.64 -2.28
CA PRO A 203 -3.12 13.06 -1.95
C PRO A 203 -3.99 13.80 -2.96
N LYS A 204 -4.82 14.73 -2.47
CA LYS A 204 -5.70 15.57 -3.28
C LYS A 204 -5.34 17.05 -3.26
N GLY A 205 -4.37 17.48 -2.43
CA GLY A 205 -4.07 18.89 -2.29
C GLY A 205 -2.76 19.22 -1.60
N LYS A 206 -2.81 20.17 -0.66
CA LYS A 206 -1.63 20.82 -0.07
C LYS A 206 -1.21 20.17 1.24
N ARG A 207 -2.15 19.71 2.06
CA ARG A 207 -1.85 19.22 3.39
C ARG A 207 -2.73 18.04 3.78
N ILE A 208 -2.13 17.05 4.41
CA ILE A 208 -2.78 15.88 4.99
C ILE A 208 -2.25 15.76 6.41
N ASN A 209 -3.11 15.51 7.40
CA ASN A 209 -2.63 15.14 8.73
C ASN A 209 -3.13 13.75 9.12
N VAL A 210 -2.23 13.01 9.76
CA VAL A 210 -2.52 11.75 10.44
C VAL A 210 -2.28 12.00 11.91
N ASN A 211 -3.37 12.07 12.67
CA ASN A 211 -3.40 12.46 14.06
C ASN A 211 -3.67 11.23 14.93
N LEU A 212 -2.76 10.94 15.85
CA LEU A 212 -2.92 9.93 16.89
C LEU A 212 -3.20 10.64 18.21
N TYR A 213 -4.37 10.40 18.77
CA TYR A 213 -4.85 11.05 19.98
C TYR A 213 -4.74 10.15 21.21
N ARG A 214 -4.43 10.79 22.33
CA ARG A 214 -4.53 10.24 23.68
C ARG A 214 -6.00 10.27 24.15
N GLU A 215 -6.25 9.64 25.30
CA GLU A 215 -7.58 9.65 25.92
C GLU A 215 -8.07 11.06 26.29
N ASN A 216 -7.15 11.95 26.67
CA ASN A 216 -7.44 13.36 26.95
C ASN A 216 -7.59 14.23 25.68
N ARG A 217 -7.58 13.61 24.48
CA ARG A 217 -7.65 14.25 23.15
C ARG A 217 -6.43 15.10 22.77
N GLU A 218 -5.33 15.01 23.50
CA GLU A 218 -4.06 15.57 23.06
C GLU A 218 -3.40 14.69 21.99
N TYR A 219 -2.55 15.30 21.17
CA TYR A 219 -1.84 14.61 20.10
C TYR A 219 -0.66 13.82 20.70
N ALA A 220 -0.76 12.50 20.74
CA ALA A 220 0.39 11.63 20.99
C ALA A 220 1.41 11.75 19.86
N LEU A 221 0.92 11.87 18.62
CA LEU A 221 1.69 12.15 17.42
C LEU A 221 0.77 12.77 16.36
N GLN A 222 1.17 13.89 15.78
CA GLN A 222 0.67 14.35 14.50
C GLN A 222 1.75 14.14 13.45
N VAL A 223 1.42 13.45 12.36
CA VAL A 223 2.22 13.43 11.12
C VAL A 223 1.54 14.32 10.10
N SER A 224 2.10 15.50 9.85
CA SER A 224 1.57 16.50 8.94
C SER A 224 2.34 16.51 7.63
N ILE A 225 1.76 15.95 6.57
CA ILE A 225 2.34 15.89 5.22
C ILE A 225 1.96 17.19 4.48
N ARG A 226 2.93 18.08 4.28
CA ARG A 226 2.73 19.42 3.73
C ARG A 226 3.39 19.54 2.35
N PHE A 227 2.65 19.21 1.29
CA PHE A 227 3.14 19.27 -0.09
C PHE A 227 3.52 20.68 -0.54
N ASN A 228 2.89 21.72 0.00
CA ASN A 228 3.22 23.13 -0.30
C ASN A 228 4.55 23.57 0.32
N GLU A 229 4.98 22.92 1.41
CA GLU A 229 6.27 23.18 2.07
C GLU A 229 7.36 22.19 1.63
N GLY A 230 6.98 21.09 0.97
CA GLY A 230 7.89 19.98 0.71
C GLY A 230 8.42 19.36 2.00
N ALA A 231 7.58 19.28 3.03
CA ALA A 231 7.98 18.83 4.36
C ALA A 231 6.96 17.86 4.96
N ILE A 232 7.44 16.95 5.81
CA ILE A 232 6.60 16.15 6.70
C ILE A 232 6.97 16.54 8.12
N VAL A 233 6.02 17.16 8.81
CA VAL A 233 6.24 17.69 10.16
C VAL A 233 5.67 16.69 11.16
N ARG A 234 6.46 16.33 12.19
CA ARG A 234 5.97 15.54 13.31
C ARG A 234 5.99 16.36 14.59
N ASN A 235 4.93 16.27 15.37
CA ASN A 235 4.84 16.95 16.65
C ASN A 235 3.88 16.19 17.59
N ALA A 236 3.91 16.55 18.88
CA ALA A 236 2.98 16.08 19.90
C ALA A 236 2.57 17.25 20.78
N MET A 237 1.44 17.08 21.48
CA MET A 237 0.87 18.07 22.38
C MET A 237 0.87 17.54 23.81
N ILE A 238 1.25 18.38 24.76
CA ILE A 238 1.24 18.12 26.21
C ILE A 238 0.71 19.38 26.89
N ASP A 239 -0.22 19.21 27.83
CA ASP A 239 -0.87 20.30 28.56
C ASP A 239 -1.47 21.36 27.61
N ASN A 240 -2.06 20.91 26.50
CA ASN A 240 -2.59 21.71 25.39
C ASN A 240 -1.57 22.61 24.68
N VAL A 241 -0.27 22.36 24.85
CA VAL A 241 0.82 23.09 24.19
C VAL A 241 1.52 22.18 23.19
N TRP A 242 1.64 22.64 21.95
CA TRP A 242 2.47 21.97 20.95
C TRP A 242 3.94 22.04 21.36
N GLY A 243 4.63 20.90 21.29
CA GLY A 243 6.08 20.86 21.48
C GLY A 243 6.83 21.43 20.27
N GLN A 244 8.16 21.23 20.28
CA GLN A 244 9.01 21.59 19.15
C GLN A 244 8.67 20.71 17.92
N GLU A 245 8.46 21.33 16.77
CA GLU A 245 8.27 20.59 15.52
C GLU A 245 9.57 19.89 15.09
N GLU A 246 9.47 18.64 14.67
CA GLU A 246 10.55 17.93 14.01
C GLU A 246 10.24 17.85 12.51
N ARG A 247 11.20 18.25 11.67
CA ARG A 247 10.99 18.54 10.23
C ARG A 247 12.05 17.93 9.32
N GLU A 248 13.03 17.24 9.87
CA GLU A 248 14.14 16.66 9.13
C GLU A 248 13.70 15.45 8.28
N GLY A 249 14.40 15.25 7.16
CA GLY A 249 14.12 14.20 6.18
C GLY A 249 13.72 14.76 4.81
N LYS A 250 14.04 14.03 3.73
CA LYS A 250 13.67 14.41 2.35
C LYS A 250 12.20 14.09 2.10
N PHE A 251 11.45 14.98 1.45
CA PHE A 251 10.06 14.72 1.09
C PHE A 251 9.93 13.52 0.13
N PRO A 252 9.27 12.41 0.51
CA PRO A 252 9.33 11.16 -0.25
C PRO A 252 8.12 10.92 -1.18
N LEU A 253 7.19 11.87 -1.30
CA LEU A 253 5.85 11.64 -1.87
C LEU A 253 5.57 12.47 -3.13
N ASN A 254 4.67 11.95 -3.98
CA ASN A 254 4.19 12.61 -5.19
C ASN A 254 2.67 12.84 -5.15
N LYS A 255 2.19 13.98 -5.65
CA LYS A 255 0.75 14.38 -5.58
C LYS A 255 -0.21 13.51 -6.40
N LYS A 256 0.29 12.62 -7.25
CA LYS A 256 -0.53 11.77 -8.15
C LYS A 256 -0.26 10.28 -7.95
N GLU A 257 0.46 9.96 -6.89
CA GLU A 257 0.78 8.58 -6.54
C GLU A 257 0.12 8.25 -5.22
N ILE A 258 -0.39 7.02 -5.11
CA ILE A 258 -0.76 6.45 -3.82
C ILE A 258 0.49 6.42 -2.95
N PHE A 259 0.38 6.86 -1.70
CA PHE A 259 1.41 6.60 -0.70
C PHE A 259 0.94 5.56 0.29
N ASP A 260 1.88 4.76 0.77
CA ASP A 260 1.70 3.87 1.92
C ASP A 260 2.42 4.49 3.11
N LEU A 261 1.69 4.78 4.18
CA LEU A 261 2.24 5.21 5.46
C LEU A 261 2.11 4.07 6.46
N THR A 262 3.23 3.69 7.07
CA THR A 262 3.26 2.75 8.20
C THR A 262 3.80 3.46 9.42
N ILE A 263 3.07 3.39 10.54
CA ILE A 263 3.49 3.89 11.86
C ILE A 263 3.51 2.69 12.81
N ILE A 264 4.69 2.38 13.35
CA ILE A 264 4.88 1.30 14.33
C ILE A 264 5.11 1.95 15.69
N ASN A 265 4.33 1.56 16.70
CA ASN A 265 4.57 2.01 18.05
C ASN A 265 5.52 1.05 18.76
N GLU A 266 6.73 1.51 19.08
CA GLU A 266 7.69 0.79 19.92
C GLU A 266 7.67 1.36 21.36
N PRO A 267 8.27 0.66 22.35
CA PRO A 267 8.27 1.12 23.74
C PRO A 267 8.80 2.56 23.95
N PHE A 268 9.71 3.05 23.11
CA PHE A 268 10.37 4.36 23.30
C PHE A 268 10.10 5.37 22.18
N SER A 269 9.56 4.93 21.03
CA SER A 269 9.33 5.82 19.89
C SER A 269 8.35 5.25 18.88
N PHE A 270 7.80 6.12 18.03
CA PHE A 270 7.17 5.68 16.78
C PHE A 270 8.21 5.55 15.67
N GLN A 271 8.15 4.44 14.93
CA GLN A 271 8.88 4.29 13.67
C GLN A 271 7.94 4.61 12.50
N ILE A 272 8.36 5.51 11.61
CA ILE A 272 7.52 6.01 10.52
C ILE A 272 8.16 5.64 9.18
N PHE A 273 7.39 5.00 8.31
CA PHE A 273 7.80 4.57 6.98
C PHE A 273 6.87 5.15 5.93
N PHE A 274 7.43 5.55 4.79
CA PHE A 274 6.69 5.89 3.59
C PHE A 274 7.09 4.97 2.45
N ASN A 275 6.11 4.35 1.79
CA ASN A 275 6.30 3.45 0.65
C ASN A 275 7.30 2.31 0.95
N GLY A 276 7.30 1.82 2.19
CA GLY A 276 8.21 0.77 2.67
C GLY A 276 9.63 1.21 3.00
N LYS A 277 9.93 2.52 2.93
CA LYS A 277 11.23 3.07 3.30
C LYS A 277 11.11 3.83 4.62
N ARG A 278 12.04 3.61 5.55
CA ARG A 278 12.06 4.36 6.81
C ARG A 278 12.24 5.84 6.51
N TYR A 279 11.45 6.64 7.20
CA TYR A 279 11.47 8.09 7.08
C TYR A 279 12.00 8.75 8.35
N ALA A 280 11.44 8.40 9.50
CA ALA A 280 11.79 9.04 10.76
C ALA A 280 11.52 8.13 11.97
N THR A 281 12.15 8.48 13.09
CA THR A 281 11.83 8.00 14.43
C THR A 281 11.36 9.18 15.25
N PHE A 282 10.22 9.07 15.89
CA PHE A 282 9.69 10.12 16.77
C PHE A 282 9.68 9.60 18.21
N ALA A 283 10.55 10.15 19.05
CA ALA A 283 10.61 9.77 20.46
C ALA A 283 9.29 10.12 21.16
N HIS A 284 8.79 9.21 21.99
CA HIS A 284 7.55 9.46 22.71
C HIS A 284 7.71 10.65 23.65
N ARG A 285 6.79 11.61 23.57
CA ARG A 285 6.75 12.77 24.49
C ARG A 285 5.81 12.59 25.68
N GLY A 286 5.04 11.50 25.69
CA GLY A 286 4.20 11.07 26.80
C GLY A 286 4.15 9.54 26.84
N ALA A 287 3.20 8.96 27.58
CA ALA A 287 3.09 7.50 27.68
C ALA A 287 2.85 6.87 26.29
N PRO A 288 3.50 5.75 25.96
CA PRO A 288 3.29 5.08 24.68
C PRO A 288 2.03 4.20 24.62
N GLU A 289 1.44 3.83 25.76
CA GLU A 289 0.26 2.96 25.84
C GLU A 289 -1.10 3.68 25.71
N ASP A 290 -1.10 5.02 25.70
CA ASP A 290 -2.32 5.82 25.78
C ASP A 290 -2.85 6.29 24.41
N VAL A 291 -2.29 5.82 23.30
CA VAL A 291 -2.76 6.14 21.95
C VAL A 291 -4.10 5.47 21.67
N LYS A 292 -5.21 6.21 21.75
CA LYS A 292 -6.57 5.66 21.70
C LYS A 292 -7.24 5.79 20.34
N SER A 293 -7.14 6.94 19.68
CA SER A 293 -7.87 7.19 18.43
C SER A 293 -6.97 7.73 17.33
N LEU A 294 -7.45 7.53 16.11
CA LEU A 294 -6.85 8.00 14.87
C LEU A 294 -7.83 8.96 14.20
N GLU A 295 -7.31 10.07 13.71
CA GLU A 295 -7.96 10.91 12.72
C GLU A 295 -7.05 11.08 11.50
N ILE A 296 -7.62 11.01 10.32
CA ILE A 296 -6.96 11.37 9.06
C ILE A 296 -7.78 12.48 8.42
N ASP A 297 -7.17 13.65 8.21
CA ASP A 297 -7.83 14.83 7.67
C ASP A 297 -7.01 15.54 6.57
N GLY A 298 -7.58 16.61 6.03
CA GLY A 298 -6.97 17.43 4.99
C GLY A 298 -7.29 16.94 3.58
N ASP A 299 -6.43 17.30 2.63
CA ASP A 299 -6.65 17.04 1.21
C ASP A 299 -6.20 15.62 0.82
N VAL A 300 -6.98 14.62 1.20
CA VAL A 300 -6.68 13.19 1.03
C VAL A 300 -7.91 12.38 0.67
N GLU A 301 -7.70 11.33 -0.12
CA GLU A 301 -8.66 10.23 -0.26
C GLU A 301 -7.99 8.95 0.27
N VAL A 302 -8.59 8.36 1.30
CA VAL A 302 -8.07 7.18 1.99
C VAL A 302 -8.62 5.93 1.32
N TYR A 303 -7.73 4.98 1.02
CA TYR A 303 -8.09 3.73 0.33
C TYR A 303 -8.13 2.54 1.29
N THR A 304 -7.19 2.47 2.23
CA THR A 304 -7.16 1.44 3.27
C THR A 304 -6.63 2.05 4.56
N VAL A 305 -7.14 1.54 5.68
CA VAL A 305 -6.60 1.78 7.02
C VAL A 305 -6.68 0.47 7.78
N THR A 306 -5.55 -0.03 8.28
CA THR A 306 -5.51 -1.26 9.07
C THR A 306 -4.60 -1.08 10.27
N ILE A 307 -4.99 -1.72 11.38
CA ILE A 307 -4.17 -1.80 12.58
C ILE A 307 -3.89 -3.28 12.83
N ASN A 308 -2.61 -3.61 12.96
CA ASN A 308 -2.13 -4.98 13.10
C ASN A 308 -1.06 -5.05 14.18
N ASP A 309 -0.66 -6.26 14.54
CA ASP A 309 0.59 -6.46 15.28
C ASP A 309 1.79 -6.15 14.37
N ALA A 310 2.79 -5.48 14.92
CA ALA A 310 4.05 -5.28 14.26
C ALA A 310 4.83 -6.61 14.28
N ILE A 311 5.13 -7.14 13.11
CA ILE A 311 5.91 -8.39 12.99
C ILE A 311 7.32 -8.13 13.51
N GLY A 312 7.75 -8.91 14.51
CA GLY A 312 9.08 -8.82 15.11
C GLY A 312 9.28 -7.67 16.11
N ALA A 313 8.20 -7.07 16.63
CA ALA A 313 8.24 -6.13 17.76
C ALA A 313 8.17 -6.85 19.11
#